data_AF-A0A9J6G3F2-F1
#
_entry.id   AF-A0A9J6G3F2-F1
#
_cell.length_a   1.000
_cell.length_b   1.000
_cell.length_c   1.000
_cell.angle_alpha   90.00
_cell.angle_beta   90.00
_cell.angle_gamma   90.00
#
_symmetry.space_group_name_H-M   'P 1'
#
loop_
_entity.id
_entity.type
_entity.pdbx_description
1 polymer ?
#
loop_
_entity_poly.entity_id
_entity_poly.type
_entity_poly.pdbx_seq_one_letter_code
_entity_poly.pdbx_strand_id
1 'polypeptide(L)'
;METARESRPNNDPALPVQAMTDEQIVMTPRKKAEGQTTIKMERVARQQLDKGNVMHEAGGDHRGIVINRLASRDDDDNSAPDISLEFRVFLTNVVTESHTRESRELKFWFKPGVTENDQRHAAQEFFKELVSPCDFPRDYVGFIKKIMKLMQVKYTNLRKVEIDMRQLETITEPPRTPNTLEAKTELSQEKVLEMIESAYPNPMSLSDLSK
;
A
#
# COMPACT_ATOMS: atom_id res chain seq x y z
N MET A 1 -20.01 -63.93 -30.65
CA MET A 1 -18.71 -63.53 -31.25
C MET A 1 -18.88 -62.10 -31.74
N GLU A 2 -19.09 -61.15 -30.83
CA GLU A 2 -18.08 -60.42 -30.05
C GLU A 2 -17.29 -59.42 -30.93
N THR A 3 -17.75 -58.17 -30.85
CA THR A 3 -17.26 -56.99 -31.55
C THR A 3 -16.01 -56.44 -30.86
N ALA A 4 -14.87 -56.47 -31.54
CA ALA A 4 -13.64 -55.82 -31.08
C ALA A 4 -13.75 -54.29 -31.26
N ARG A 5 -13.74 -53.54 -30.16
CA ARG A 5 -13.56 -52.08 -30.15
C ARG A 5 -12.09 -51.77 -29.92
N GLU A 6 -11.44 -51.26 -30.94
CA GLU A 6 -10.05 -50.79 -30.93
C GLU A 6 -9.94 -49.52 -30.07
N SER A 7 -9.17 -49.61 -28.98
CA SER A 7 -8.95 -48.53 -28.03
C SER A 7 -7.73 -47.73 -28.46
N ARG A 8 -7.92 -46.47 -28.89
CA ARG A 8 -6.80 -45.55 -29.17
C ARG A 8 -6.28 -44.97 -27.84
N PRO A 9 -4.96 -44.94 -27.58
CA PRO A 9 -4.42 -44.17 -26.47
C PRO A 9 -4.43 -42.68 -26.85
N ASN A 10 -5.19 -41.89 -26.10
CA ASN A 10 -5.24 -40.44 -26.22
C ASN A 10 -3.94 -39.88 -25.61
N ASN A 11 -2.97 -39.54 -26.45
CA ASN A 11 -1.72 -38.90 -26.05
C ASN A 11 -1.89 -37.39 -26.19
N ASP A 12 -2.63 -36.78 -25.25
CA ASP A 12 -2.65 -35.32 -25.12
C ASP A 12 -1.36 -34.89 -24.41
N PRO A 13 -0.51 -34.04 -25.03
CA PRO A 13 0.58 -33.41 -24.30
C PRO A 13 -0.05 -32.43 -23.30
N ALA A 14 0.05 -32.77 -22.02
CA ALA A 14 -0.28 -31.85 -20.94
C ALA A 14 0.45 -30.52 -21.20
N LEU A 15 -0.34 -29.47 -21.42
CA LEU A 15 0.15 -28.08 -21.42
C LEU A 15 1.01 -27.88 -20.16
N PRO A 16 2.17 -27.21 -20.26
CA PRO A 16 3.02 -27.01 -19.12
C PRO A 16 2.24 -26.26 -18.05
N VAL A 17 2.04 -26.94 -16.92
CA VAL A 17 1.61 -26.32 -15.66
C VAL A 17 2.46 -25.08 -15.50
N GLN A 18 1.85 -23.90 -15.55
CA GLN A 18 2.55 -22.63 -15.35
C GLN A 18 3.39 -22.80 -14.08
N ALA A 19 4.71 -22.81 -14.25
CA ALA A 19 5.63 -22.93 -13.14
C ALA A 19 5.27 -21.81 -12.16
N MET A 20 4.70 -22.17 -11.01
CA MET A 20 4.52 -21.24 -9.91
C MET A 20 5.91 -20.70 -9.60
N THR A 21 6.22 -19.51 -10.10
CA THR A 21 7.50 -18.88 -9.84
C THR A 21 7.59 -18.66 -8.34
N ASP A 22 8.50 -19.40 -7.70
CA ASP A 22 8.76 -19.33 -6.26
C ASP A 22 9.41 -17.98 -5.96
N GLU A 23 8.57 -16.96 -5.84
CA GLU A 23 8.92 -15.57 -5.57
C GLU A 23 8.93 -15.29 -4.06
N GLN A 24 9.88 -14.47 -3.63
CA GLN A 24 9.96 -13.93 -2.28
C GLN A 24 9.80 -12.41 -2.32
N ILE A 25 9.26 -11.83 -1.24
CA ILE A 25 9.23 -10.38 -1.05
C ILE A 25 10.54 -9.96 -0.41
N VAL A 26 11.31 -9.15 -1.10
CA VAL A 26 12.59 -8.64 -0.64
C VAL A 26 12.44 -7.18 -0.26
N MET A 27 12.70 -6.85 1.01
CA MET A 27 12.75 -5.49 1.53
C MET A 27 14.19 -5.00 1.55
N THR A 28 14.44 -3.86 0.91
CA THR A 28 15.74 -3.20 0.90
C THR A 28 15.58 -1.74 1.34
N PRO A 29 16.09 -1.34 2.52
CA PRO A 29 16.13 0.06 2.90
C PRO A 29 17.17 0.81 2.05
N ARG A 30 16.87 2.07 1.72
CA ARG A 30 17.71 2.99 0.93
C ARG A 30 17.89 4.30 1.68
N LYS A 31 19.10 4.86 1.62
CA LYS A 31 19.42 6.16 2.22
C LYS A 31 19.39 7.24 1.15
N LYS A 32 18.48 8.21 1.26
CA LYS A 32 18.47 9.42 0.41
C LYS A 32 19.11 10.60 1.13
N ALA A 33 18.42 11.21 2.09
CA ALA A 33 18.82 12.43 2.79
C ALA A 33 18.38 12.41 4.27
N GLU A 34 18.86 13.37 5.08
CA GLU A 34 18.44 13.51 6.49
C GLU A 34 16.93 13.79 6.57
N GLY A 35 16.22 13.08 7.45
CA GLY A 35 14.75 13.17 7.56
C GLY A 35 13.96 12.47 6.45
N GLN A 36 14.63 11.81 5.49
CA GLN A 36 13.98 11.02 4.43
C GLN A 36 14.40 9.54 4.49
N THR A 37 13.41 8.65 4.56
CA THR A 37 13.63 7.20 4.51
C THR A 37 12.93 6.62 3.29
N THR A 38 13.67 5.86 2.48
CA THR A 38 13.12 5.15 1.33
C THR A 38 13.23 3.65 1.57
N ILE A 39 12.15 2.91 1.33
CA ILE A 39 12.16 1.44 1.47
C ILE A 39 11.57 0.84 0.21
N LYS A 40 12.37 0.01 -0.46
CA LYS A 40 11.95 -0.78 -1.62
C LYS A 40 11.50 -2.16 -1.16
N MET A 41 10.33 -2.60 -1.60
CA MET A 41 9.79 -3.94 -1.40
C MET A 41 9.46 -4.52 -2.78
N GLU A 42 10.08 -5.63 -3.15
CA GLU A 42 9.93 -6.18 -4.51
C GLU A 42 9.82 -7.70 -4.51
N ARG A 43 9.18 -8.24 -5.55
CA ARG A 43 9.14 -9.67 -5.81
C ARG A 43 10.42 -10.08 -6.52
N VAL A 44 11.16 -11.00 -5.91
CA VAL A 44 12.38 -11.58 -6.47
C VAL A 44 12.19 -13.08 -6.56
N ALA A 45 12.47 -13.66 -7.72
CA ALA A 45 12.53 -15.11 -7.85
C ALA A 45 13.62 -15.65 -6.93
N ARG A 46 13.36 -16.72 -6.18
CA ARG A 46 14.32 -17.27 -5.20
C ARG A 46 15.71 -17.56 -5.79
N GLN A 47 15.78 -17.91 -7.07
CA GLN A 47 17.02 -18.18 -7.79
C GLN A 47 17.85 -16.92 -8.09
N GLN A 48 17.20 -15.76 -8.17
CA GLN A 48 17.79 -14.45 -8.46
C GLN A 48 18.15 -13.68 -7.17
N LEU A 49 17.88 -14.25 -6.00
CA LEU A 49 18.17 -13.61 -4.72
C LEU A 49 19.68 -13.55 -4.50
N ASP A 50 20.21 -12.33 -4.35
CA ASP A 50 21.60 -12.12 -3.93
C ASP A 50 21.75 -12.44 -2.43
N LYS A 51 22.20 -13.66 -2.15
CA LYS A 51 22.45 -14.15 -0.79
C LYS A 51 23.52 -13.35 -0.04
N GLY A 52 24.42 -12.63 -0.74
CA GLY A 52 25.44 -11.80 -0.12
C GLY A 52 24.85 -10.56 0.56
N ASN A 53 23.72 -10.07 0.06
CA ASN A 53 23.04 -8.88 0.58
C ASN A 53 21.95 -9.19 1.62
N VAL A 54 21.59 -10.46 1.80
CA VAL A 54 20.58 -10.88 2.77
C VAL A 54 21.09 -10.62 4.19
N MET A 55 20.31 -9.85 4.97
CA MET A 55 20.52 -9.64 6.40
C MET A 55 19.67 -10.60 7.22
N HIS A 56 18.44 -10.87 6.78
CA HIS A 56 17.51 -11.72 7.51
C HIS A 56 16.51 -12.39 6.56
N GLU A 57 16.23 -13.67 6.79
CA GLU A 57 15.13 -14.40 6.16
C GLU A 57 14.07 -14.71 7.22
N ALA A 58 12.82 -14.31 6.97
CA ALA A 58 11.76 -14.47 7.94
C ALA A 58 11.18 -15.90 7.93
N GLY A 59 10.89 -16.42 9.12
CA GLY A 59 10.23 -17.72 9.32
C GLY A 59 8.74 -17.60 9.65
N GLY A 60 8.09 -18.74 9.94
CA GLY A 60 6.69 -18.80 10.37
C GLY A 60 5.71 -18.14 9.39
N ASP A 61 4.80 -17.32 9.91
CA ASP A 61 3.78 -16.58 9.13
C ASP A 61 4.36 -15.51 8.18
N HIS A 62 5.66 -15.24 8.31
CA HIS A 62 6.40 -14.32 7.47
C HIS A 62 7.30 -15.04 6.45
N ARG A 63 7.22 -16.38 6.35
CA ARG A 63 7.99 -17.16 5.38
C ARG A 63 7.84 -16.60 3.98
N GLY A 64 8.96 -16.38 3.30
CA GLY A 64 8.99 -15.79 1.96
C GLY A 64 9.21 -14.27 1.96
N ILE A 65 9.40 -13.65 3.13
CA ILE A 65 9.93 -12.29 3.26
C ILE A 65 11.43 -12.36 3.56
N VAL A 66 12.20 -11.55 2.85
CA VAL A 66 13.65 -11.40 3.01
C VAL A 66 13.98 -9.93 3.24
N ILE A 67 14.89 -9.65 4.15
CA ILE A 67 15.37 -8.31 4.45
C ILE A 67 16.83 -8.22 4.04
N ASN A 68 17.13 -7.29 3.15
CA ASN A 68 18.48 -6.98 2.73
C ASN A 68 19.14 -5.96 3.66
N ARG A 69 20.47 -5.88 3.56
CA ARG A 69 21.25 -4.80 4.17
C ARG A 69 20.88 -3.46 3.52
N LEU A 70 21.28 -2.37 4.18
CA LEU A 70 21.14 -1.02 3.62
C LEU A 70 21.87 -0.95 2.28
N ALA A 71 21.15 -0.56 1.22
CA ALA A 71 21.77 -0.38 -0.09
C ALA A 71 22.67 0.85 -0.07
N SER A 72 23.96 0.67 -0.36
CA SER A 72 24.96 1.73 -0.49
C SER A 72 25.01 2.35 -1.89
N ARG A 73 24.25 1.81 -2.84
CA ARG A 73 24.09 2.31 -4.21
C ARG A 73 22.60 2.42 -4.54
N ASP A 74 22.25 3.45 -5.32
CA ASP A 74 20.98 3.51 -6.01
C ASP A 74 20.94 2.36 -7.02
N ASP A 75 20.43 1.21 -6.59
CA ASP A 75 20.21 0.10 -7.51
C ASP A 75 19.10 0.51 -8.48
N ASP A 76 19.54 0.73 -9.71
CA ASP A 76 19.01 1.65 -10.70
C ASP A 76 17.91 0.99 -11.54
N ASP A 77 16.87 0.45 -10.90
CA ASP A 77 15.60 0.28 -11.63
C ASP A 77 14.96 1.66 -11.76
N ASN A 78 15.51 2.45 -12.68
CA ASN A 78 15.14 3.82 -13.03
C ASN A 78 13.79 3.91 -13.77
N SER A 79 13.03 2.81 -13.82
CA SER A 79 11.68 2.84 -14.37
C SER A 79 10.78 3.72 -13.51
N ALA A 80 10.07 4.65 -14.15
CA ALA A 80 9.05 5.44 -13.48
C ALA A 80 7.96 4.52 -12.89
N PRO A 81 7.38 4.87 -11.73
CA PRO A 81 6.25 4.13 -11.20
C PRO A 81 5.03 4.23 -12.12
N ASP A 82 4.27 3.15 -12.21
CA ASP A 82 3.02 3.10 -12.96
C ASP A 82 1.96 3.99 -12.28
N ILE A 83 1.91 3.92 -10.94
CA ILE A 83 1.00 4.70 -10.10
C ILE A 83 1.76 5.20 -8.87
N SER A 84 1.48 6.43 -8.45
CA SER A 84 1.98 6.99 -7.19
C SER A 84 0.82 7.58 -6.38
N LEU A 85 0.85 7.41 -5.07
CA LEU A 85 -0.13 7.94 -4.12
C LEU A 85 0.61 8.60 -2.96
N GLU A 86 0.28 9.85 -2.65
CA GLU A 86 0.81 10.55 -1.49
C GLU A 86 -0.27 10.77 -0.44
N PHE A 87 0.09 10.59 0.82
CA PHE A 87 -0.75 10.95 1.96
C PHE A 87 0.11 11.46 3.11
N ARG A 88 -0.55 12.07 4.10
CA ARG A 88 0.11 12.66 5.27
C ARG A 88 -0.38 12.02 6.55
N VAL A 89 0.52 11.86 7.51
CA VAL A 89 0.22 11.37 8.85
C VAL A 89 0.77 12.32 9.91
N PHE A 90 0.17 12.27 11.09
CA PHE A 90 0.69 12.91 12.29
C PHE A 90 1.33 11.84 13.17
N LEU A 91 2.62 12.00 13.45
CA LEU A 91 3.35 11.18 14.39
C LEU A 91 3.27 11.88 15.75
N THR A 92 2.95 11.11 16.80
CA THR A 92 2.94 11.63 18.17
C THR A 92 4.07 10.97 18.94
N ASN A 93 5.00 11.78 19.44
CA ASN A 93 5.99 11.29 20.39
C ASN A 93 5.35 11.30 21.78
N VAL A 94 5.06 10.11 22.30
CA VAL A 94 4.40 9.94 23.59
C VAL A 94 5.26 10.39 24.79
N VAL A 95 6.57 10.56 24.60
CA VAL A 95 7.49 10.98 25.67
C VAL A 95 7.57 12.50 25.74
N THR A 96 7.66 13.17 24.59
CA THR A 96 7.80 14.64 24.51
C THR A 96 6.47 15.35 24.27
N GLU A 97 5.37 14.61 24.11
CA GLU A 97 4.04 15.08 23.68
C GLU A 97 4.07 15.92 22.38
N SER A 98 5.16 15.83 21.61
CA SER A 98 5.33 16.59 20.38
C SER A 98 4.69 15.87 19.21
N HIS A 99 4.15 16.65 18.27
CA HIS A 99 3.61 16.12 17.02
C HIS A 99 4.56 16.42 15.87
N THR A 100 4.66 15.51 14.90
CA THR A 100 5.42 15.74 13.67
C THR A 100 4.54 15.34 12.49
N ARG A 101 4.46 16.21 11.49
CA ARG A 101 3.82 15.85 10.22
C ARG A 101 4.81 15.07 9.35
N GLU A 102 4.33 14.00 8.74
CA GLU A 102 5.11 13.20 7.81
C GLU A 102 4.35 13.02 6.50
N SER A 103 5.04 13.23 5.37
CA SER A 103 4.55 12.85 4.04
C SER A 103 5.00 11.42 3.74
N ARG A 104 4.09 10.61 3.22
CA ARG A 104 4.35 9.25 2.76
C ARG A 104 3.88 9.11 1.32
N GLU A 105 4.81 8.82 0.43
CA GLU A 105 4.54 8.56 -0.98
C GLU A 105 4.74 7.07 -1.26
N LEU A 106 3.68 6.41 -1.71
CA LEU A 106 3.69 5.03 -2.19
C LEU A 106 3.79 5.04 -3.71
N LYS A 107 4.75 4.28 -4.23
CA LYS A 107 4.98 4.13 -5.66
C LYS A 107 4.84 2.67 -6.04
N PHE A 108 4.07 2.40 -7.09
CA PHE A 108 3.69 1.05 -7.50
C PHE A 108 4.23 0.74 -8.88
N TRP A 109 4.77 -0.47 -9.03
CA TRP A 109 5.11 -1.08 -10.32
C TRP A 109 4.44 -2.43 -10.43
N PHE A 110 3.76 -2.66 -11.53
CA PHE A 110 2.99 -3.87 -11.78
C PHE A 110 3.77 -4.87 -12.64
N LYS A 111 3.34 -6.13 -12.61
CA LYS A 111 3.83 -7.15 -13.54
C LYS A 111 3.40 -6.80 -14.97
N PRO A 112 4.18 -7.21 -15.99
CA PRO A 112 3.77 -7.06 -17.38
C PRO A 112 2.39 -7.69 -17.64
N GLY A 113 1.58 -7.04 -18.46
CA GLY A 113 0.25 -7.54 -18.87
C GLY A 113 -0.91 -7.10 -17.97
N VAL A 114 -0.66 -6.39 -16.87
CA VAL A 114 -1.74 -5.76 -16.07
C VAL A 114 -2.20 -4.49 -16.79
N THR A 115 -3.50 -4.39 -17.07
CA THR A 115 -4.07 -3.22 -17.75
C THR A 115 -4.04 -1.99 -16.87
N GLU A 116 -3.96 -0.78 -17.44
CA GLU A 116 -3.94 0.46 -16.64
C GLU A 116 -5.16 0.60 -15.70
N ASN A 117 -6.33 0.11 -16.12
CA ASN A 117 -7.53 0.15 -15.27
C ASN A 117 -7.36 -0.76 -14.04
N ASP A 118 -6.84 -1.96 -14.24
CA ASP A 118 -6.56 -2.91 -13.15
C ASP A 118 -5.43 -2.40 -12.25
N GLN A 119 -4.43 -1.71 -12.80
CA GLN A 119 -3.36 -1.06 -12.05
C GLN A 119 -3.93 0.02 -11.10
N ARG A 120 -4.76 0.93 -11.62
CA ARG A 120 -5.42 1.98 -10.83
C ARG A 120 -6.29 1.37 -9.73
N HIS A 121 -7.13 0.38 -10.09
CA HIS A 121 -8.00 -0.29 -9.14
C HIS A 121 -7.21 -1.00 -8.03
N ALA A 122 -6.18 -1.76 -8.40
CA ALA A 122 -5.32 -2.45 -7.45
C ALA A 122 -4.58 -1.48 -6.52
N ALA A 123 -4.03 -0.38 -7.03
CA ALA A 123 -3.35 0.63 -6.21
C ALA A 123 -4.31 1.31 -5.22
N GLN A 124 -5.53 1.64 -5.67
CA GLN A 124 -6.56 2.25 -4.82
C GLN A 124 -7.03 1.31 -3.70
N GLU A 125 -7.38 0.06 -4.03
CA GLU A 125 -7.79 -0.92 -3.02
C GLU A 125 -6.64 -1.28 -2.07
N PHE A 126 -5.40 -1.40 -2.60
CA PHE A 126 -4.21 -1.59 -1.77
C PHE A 126 -4.07 -0.46 -0.74
N PHE A 127 -4.16 0.79 -1.19
CA PHE A 127 -4.04 1.96 -0.33
C PHE A 127 -5.14 1.99 0.73
N LYS A 128 -6.40 1.77 0.33
CA LYS A 128 -7.56 1.73 1.21
C LYS A 128 -7.41 0.69 2.32
N GLU A 129 -6.90 -0.50 2.00
CA GLU A 129 -6.65 -1.56 2.99
C GLU A 129 -5.47 -1.24 3.90
N LEU A 130 -4.39 -0.70 3.34
CA LEU A 130 -3.22 -0.27 4.09
C LEU A 130 -3.57 0.79 5.14
N VAL A 131 -4.43 1.75 4.78
CA VAL A 131 -4.81 2.89 5.62
C VAL A 131 -6.15 2.72 6.35
N SER A 132 -6.73 1.51 6.33
CA SER A 132 -8.00 1.22 7.00
C SER A 132 -7.96 1.61 8.49
N PRO A 133 -8.87 2.48 8.97
CA PRO A 133 -8.82 2.99 10.35
C PRO A 133 -8.87 1.91 11.44
N CYS A 134 -9.59 0.81 11.19
CA CYS A 134 -9.77 -0.27 12.15
C CYS A 134 -8.48 -1.08 12.40
N ASP A 135 -7.54 -1.04 11.46
CA ASP A 135 -6.31 -1.84 11.47
C ASP A 135 -5.12 -0.99 10.99
N PHE A 136 -5.15 0.32 11.29
CA PHE A 136 -4.07 1.20 10.88
C PHE A 136 -2.83 0.98 11.76
N PRO A 137 -1.67 0.65 11.18
CA PRO A 137 -0.45 0.44 11.98
C PRO A 137 -0.02 1.70 12.72
N ARG A 138 0.23 1.58 14.02
CA ARG A 138 0.59 2.70 14.90
C ARG A 138 2.08 3.06 14.91
N ASP A 139 2.90 2.24 14.27
CA ASP A 139 4.35 2.45 14.16
C ASP A 139 4.85 2.12 12.74
N TYR A 140 6.09 2.53 12.44
CA TYR A 140 6.71 2.30 11.14
C TYR A 140 6.86 0.82 10.80
N VAL A 141 7.23 -0.01 11.78
CA VAL A 141 7.51 -1.43 11.56
C VAL A 141 6.24 -2.16 11.17
N GLY A 142 5.13 -1.91 11.87
CA GLY A 142 3.80 -2.41 11.55
C GLY A 142 3.34 -1.91 10.18
N PHE A 143 3.60 -0.65 9.85
CA PHE A 143 3.24 -0.08 8.55
C PHE A 143 3.96 -0.78 7.40
N ILE A 144 5.28 -0.93 7.50
CA ILE A 144 6.11 -1.61 6.50
C ILE A 144 5.75 -3.10 6.42
N LYS A 145 5.54 -3.76 7.57
CA LYS A 145 5.07 -5.16 7.62
C LYS A 145 3.73 -5.32 6.89
N LYS A 146 2.79 -4.40 7.09
CA LYS A 146 1.48 -4.45 6.42
C LYS A 146 1.63 -4.36 4.90
N ILE A 147 2.47 -3.45 4.39
CA ILE A 147 2.80 -3.38 2.95
C ILE A 147 3.35 -4.72 2.45
N MET A 148 4.37 -5.27 3.10
CA MET A 148 4.97 -6.55 2.70
C MET A 148 3.95 -7.69 2.72
N LYS A 149 3.06 -7.75 3.72
CA LYS A 149 2.02 -8.77 3.80
C LYS A 149 0.95 -8.61 2.72
N LEU A 150 0.46 -7.39 2.47
CA LEU A 150 -0.49 -7.12 1.38
C LEU A 150 0.09 -7.55 0.03
N MET A 151 1.35 -7.18 -0.24
CA MET A 151 2.06 -7.65 -1.42
C MET A 151 2.10 -9.18 -1.44
N GLN A 152 2.56 -9.82 -0.37
CA GLN A 152 2.74 -11.27 -0.29
C GLN A 152 1.45 -12.06 -0.57
N VAL A 153 0.33 -11.67 0.05
CA VAL A 153 -0.87 -12.53 0.13
C VAL A 153 -1.96 -12.17 -0.86
N LYS A 154 -2.10 -10.89 -1.24
CA LYS A 154 -3.29 -10.42 -1.96
C LYS A 154 -2.97 -9.77 -3.31
N TYR A 155 -1.94 -8.93 -3.35
CA TYR A 155 -1.61 -8.14 -4.54
C TYR A 155 -0.43 -8.77 -5.29
N THR A 156 -0.67 -9.96 -5.87
CA THR A 156 0.37 -10.77 -6.55
C THR A 156 0.80 -10.22 -7.92
N ASN A 157 -0.01 -9.33 -8.47
CA ASN A 157 0.25 -8.54 -9.68
C ASN A 157 1.18 -7.33 -9.43
N LEU A 158 1.45 -6.95 -8.18
CA LEU A 158 2.47 -5.95 -7.85
C LEU A 158 3.86 -6.58 -7.96
N ARG A 159 4.71 -6.02 -8.82
CA ARG A 159 6.12 -6.38 -8.94
C ARG A 159 6.96 -5.70 -7.85
N LYS A 160 6.73 -4.42 -7.60
CA LYS A 160 7.51 -3.58 -6.67
C LYS A 160 6.61 -2.52 -6.05
N VAL A 161 6.84 -2.25 -4.77
CA VAL A 161 6.32 -1.09 -4.05
C VAL A 161 7.51 -0.37 -3.42
N GLU A 162 7.60 0.93 -3.64
CA GLU A 162 8.54 1.79 -2.93
C GLU A 162 7.75 2.75 -2.04
N ILE A 163 8.24 2.97 -0.84
CA ILE A 163 7.75 4.04 0.02
C ILE A 163 8.84 5.07 0.28
N ASP A 164 8.52 6.33 0.01
CA ASP A 164 9.29 7.49 0.43
C ASP A 164 8.59 8.15 1.62
N MET A 165 9.26 8.20 2.77
CA MET A 165 8.79 8.87 3.99
C MET A 165 9.64 10.09 4.26
N ARG A 166 9.01 11.26 4.40
CA ARG A 166 9.67 12.55 4.65
C ARG A 166 9.04 13.23 5.86
N GLN A 167 9.83 13.44 6.90
CA GLN A 167 9.42 14.30 8.01
C GLN A 167 9.36 15.74 7.53
N LEU A 168 8.26 16.41 7.84
CA LEU A 168 8.00 17.79 7.48
C LEU A 168 8.28 18.66 8.72
N GLU A 169 7.25 19.27 9.27
CA GLU A 169 7.36 20.18 10.41
C GLU A 169 7.06 19.45 11.72
N THR A 170 7.84 19.78 12.75
CA THR A 170 7.51 19.44 14.14
C THR A 170 6.58 20.52 14.68
N ILE A 171 5.40 20.11 15.12
CA ILE A 171 4.40 20.94 15.73
C ILE A 171 4.47 20.68 17.24
N THR A 172 4.99 21.66 17.97
CA THR A 172 5.02 21.66 19.45
C THR A 172 3.65 22.01 20.05
N GLU A 173 2.75 22.59 19.25
CA GLU A 173 1.36 22.83 19.64
C GLU A 173 0.45 21.78 18.97
N PRO A 174 -0.56 21.23 19.67
CA PRO A 174 -1.46 20.26 19.06
C PRO A 174 -2.12 20.86 17.80
N PRO A 175 -2.25 20.10 16.70
CA PRO A 175 -3.01 20.55 15.55
C PRO A 175 -4.38 20.99 16.02
N ARG A 176 -4.73 22.27 15.82
CA ARG A 176 -6.11 22.73 16.01
C ARG A 176 -6.94 21.97 15.00
N THR A 177 -7.63 20.91 15.44
CA THR A 177 -8.71 20.38 14.62
C THR A 177 -9.67 21.55 14.36
N PRO A 178 -10.27 21.68 13.16
CA PRO A 178 -11.28 22.71 12.94
C PRO A 178 -12.47 22.63 13.92
N ASN A 179 -12.51 21.63 14.82
CA ASN A 179 -13.52 21.45 15.85
C ASN A 179 -13.06 21.79 17.29
N THR A 180 -11.93 22.47 17.50
CA THR A 180 -11.52 22.90 18.87
C THR A 180 -11.66 24.42 19.10
N LEU A 181 -12.58 25.04 18.37
CA LEU A 181 -13.36 26.17 18.86
C LEU A 181 -14.76 25.59 19.02
N GLU A 182 -15.15 25.07 20.17
CA GLU A 182 -15.98 25.84 21.09
C GLU A 182 -16.12 25.01 22.37
N ALA A 183 -15.94 25.68 23.51
CA ALA A 183 -16.33 25.18 24.80
C ALA A 183 -17.78 24.67 24.76
N LYS A 184 -18.01 23.39 25.08
CA LYS A 184 -19.24 22.86 25.69
C LYS A 184 -20.53 23.63 25.34
N THR A 185 -20.80 23.90 24.06
CA THR A 185 -22.06 24.49 23.64
C THR A 185 -22.99 23.32 23.39
N GLU A 186 -24.07 23.23 24.18
CA GLU A 186 -25.16 22.31 23.90
C GLU A 186 -25.58 22.51 22.43
N LEU A 187 -25.49 21.45 21.64
CA LEU A 187 -25.87 21.46 20.23
C LEU A 187 -27.36 21.80 20.14
N SER A 188 -27.68 23.04 19.78
CA SER A 188 -29.07 23.44 19.52
C SER A 188 -29.57 22.74 18.27
N GLN A 189 -30.87 22.46 18.24
CA GLN A 189 -31.51 21.77 17.12
C GLN A 189 -31.31 22.50 15.78
N GLU A 190 -31.15 23.83 15.82
CA GLU A 190 -30.88 24.67 14.64
C GLU A 190 -29.49 24.40 14.06
N LYS A 191 -28.46 24.23 14.90
CA LYS A 191 -27.07 23.99 14.47
C LYS A 191 -26.90 22.60 13.85
N VAL A 192 -27.72 21.64 14.29
CA VAL A 192 -27.82 20.31 13.67
C VAL A 192 -28.51 20.38 12.31
N LEU A 193 -29.58 21.18 12.17
CA LEU A 193 -30.25 21.38 10.88
C LEU A 193 -29.32 22.03 9.84
N GLU A 194 -28.57 23.06 10.23
CA GLU A 194 -27.62 23.76 9.36
C GLU A 194 -26.50 22.84 8.84
N MET A 195 -26.02 21.92 9.69
CA MET A 195 -25.06 20.89 9.29
C MET A 195 -25.65 19.88 8.29
N ILE A 196 -26.94 19.52 8.45
CA ILE A 196 -27.62 18.60 7.53
C ILE A 196 -27.86 19.30 6.18
N GLU A 197 -28.28 20.56 6.17
CA GLU A 197 -28.52 21.33 4.95
C GLU A 197 -27.24 21.59 4.15
N SER A 198 -26.11 21.81 4.83
CA SER A 198 -24.81 22.01 4.17
C SER A 198 -24.17 20.71 3.66
N ALA A 199 -24.55 19.55 4.22
CA ALA A 199 -24.06 18.24 3.81
C ALA A 199 -24.78 17.66 2.57
N TYR A 200 -25.93 18.22 2.19
CA TYR A 200 -26.57 17.91 0.91
C TYR A 200 -26.24 19.00 -0.11
N PRO A 201 -25.39 18.74 -1.11
CA PRO A 201 -25.27 19.65 -2.25
C PRO A 201 -26.60 19.59 -3.00
N ASN A 202 -27.47 20.58 -2.79
CA ASN A 202 -28.81 20.62 -3.40
C ASN A 202 -28.67 20.76 -4.93
N PRO A 203 -28.95 19.72 -5.75
CA PRO A 203 -28.86 19.83 -7.19
C PRO A 203 -30.28 19.96 -7.74
N MET A 204 -31.03 20.99 -7.34
CA MET A 204 -32.16 21.55 -8.08
C MET A 204 -32.44 22.96 -7.58
N SER A 205 -32.50 23.91 -8.52
CA SER A 205 -32.96 25.27 -8.25
C SER A 205 -34.50 25.29 -8.26
N LEU A 206 -35.16 26.22 -7.56
CA LEU A 206 -36.64 26.33 -7.62
C LEU A 206 -37.18 26.54 -9.04
N SER A 207 -36.34 27.02 -9.96
CA SER A 207 -36.61 27.11 -11.40
C SER A 207 -36.81 25.74 -12.08
N ASP A 208 -36.32 24.65 -11.50
CA ASP A 208 -36.50 23.28 -11.99
C ASP A 208 -37.80 22.63 -11.50
N LEU A 209 -38.50 23.25 -10.54
CA LEU A 209 -39.82 22.79 -10.06
C LEU A 209 -41.00 23.41 -10.82
N SER A 210 -40.77 24.33 -11.75
CA SER A 210 -41.82 25.01 -12.52
C SER A 210 -41.71 24.75 -14.03
N LYS A 211 -41.88 23.48 -14.43
CA LYS A 211 -42.37 23.06 -15.76
C LYS A 211 -43.21 21.79 -15.65
#